data_AF-A0A6A4K9M3-F1
#
_entry.id   AF-A0A6A4K9M3-F1
#
_cell.length_a   1.000
_cell.length_b   1.000
_cell.length_c   1.000
_cell.angle_alpha   90.00
_cell.angle_beta   90.00
_cell.angle_gamma   90.00
#
_symmetry.space_group_name_H-M   'P 1'
#
loop_
_entity.id
_entity.type
_entity.pdbx_description
1 polymer ?
#
loop_
_entity_poly.entity_id
_entity_poly.type
_entity_poly.pdbx_seq_one_letter_code
_entity_poly.pdbx_strand_id
1 'polypeptide(L)'
;MLPFQNMTAVQAAFAVVNKGVRPNIPNDCLPVLSEIMTRCWDGNPDVRPPFTEVIKMLENAEMEIITTVRKARFRHNPAPTGLIHFSALVYHLPTRGFQPSCQKVG
;
A
#
# COMPACT_ATOMS: atom_id res chain seq x y z
N MET A 1 -18.09 -8.70 -0.24
CA MET A 1 -18.43 -9.81 0.69
C MET A 1 -18.47 -9.23 2.11
N LEU A 2 -19.39 -9.67 2.97
CA LEU A 2 -19.39 -9.28 4.39
C LEU A 2 -18.80 -10.41 5.25
N PRO A 3 -18.03 -10.10 6.30
CA PRO A 3 -17.52 -11.13 7.21
C PRO A 3 -18.68 -11.79 7.97
N PHE A 4 -18.60 -13.11 8.16
CA PHE A 4 -19.53 -13.89 8.98
C PHE A 4 -21.03 -13.81 8.60
N GLN A 5 -21.37 -13.71 7.31
CA GLN A 5 -22.76 -13.58 6.83
C GLN A 5 -23.76 -14.63 7.36
N ASN A 6 -23.29 -15.83 7.70
CA ASN A 6 -24.12 -16.92 8.19
C ASN A 6 -24.14 -17.03 9.72
N MET A 7 -23.71 -15.98 10.43
CA MET A 7 -23.66 -15.93 11.90
C MET A 7 -24.43 -14.72 12.43
N THR A 8 -25.10 -14.90 13.56
CA THR A 8 -25.54 -13.76 14.38
C THR A 8 -24.33 -13.08 15.02
N ALA A 9 -24.50 -11.84 15.51
CA ALA A 9 -23.42 -11.12 16.19
C ALA A 9 -22.84 -11.92 17.38
N VAL A 10 -23.70 -12.60 18.15
CA VAL A 10 -23.28 -13.43 19.29
C VAL A 10 -22.48 -14.64 18.82
N GLN A 11 -22.91 -15.31 17.75
CA GLN A 11 -22.18 -16.44 17.18
C GLN A 11 -20.81 -16.03 16.64
N ALA A 12 -20.74 -14.89 15.94
CA ALA A 12 -19.49 -14.35 15.43
C ALA A 12 -18.53 -13.99 16.57
N ALA A 13 -18.99 -13.28 17.60
CA ALA A 13 -18.19 -12.95 18.78
C ALA A 13 -17.67 -14.22 19.47
N PHE A 14 -18.53 -15.22 19.67
CA PHE A 14 -18.14 -16.50 20.26
C PHE A 14 -17.08 -17.20 19.41
N ALA A 15 -17.24 -17.28 18.08
CA ALA A 15 -16.28 -17.91 17.18
C ALA A 15 -14.92 -17.18 17.14
N VAL A 16 -14.93 -15.84 17.17
CA VAL A 16 -13.71 -15.01 17.17
C VAL A 16 -12.91 -15.20 18.46
N VAL A 17 -13.59 -15.20 19.62
CA VAL A 17 -12.93 -15.26 20.94
C VAL A 17 -12.56 -16.69 21.32
N ASN A 18 -13.48 -17.65 21.15
CA ASN A 18 -13.29 -19.01 21.67
C ASN A 18 -12.65 -19.96 20.66
N LYS A 19 -12.82 -19.70 19.36
CA LYS A 19 -12.29 -20.55 18.28
C LYS A 19 -11.22 -19.88 17.44
N GLY A 20 -10.87 -18.63 17.76
CA GLY A 20 -9.86 -17.88 17.02
C GLY A 20 -10.22 -17.61 15.55
N VAL A 21 -11.50 -17.73 15.15
CA VAL A 21 -11.88 -17.60 13.75
C VAL A 21 -11.62 -16.16 13.29
N ARG A 22 -11.08 -16.02 12.07
CA ARG A 22 -10.92 -14.74 11.35
C ARG A 22 -11.48 -14.88 9.93
N PRO A 23 -11.94 -13.79 9.30
CA PRO A 23 -12.29 -13.79 7.89
C PRO A 23 -11.13 -14.30 7.02
N ASN A 24 -11.44 -15.07 5.98
CA ASN A 24 -10.43 -15.50 5.01
C ASN A 24 -9.91 -14.30 4.22
N ILE A 25 -8.59 -14.20 4.07
CA ILE A 25 -7.95 -13.22 3.18
C ILE A 25 -8.00 -13.80 1.75
N PRO A 26 -8.61 -13.09 0.78
CA PRO A 26 -8.64 -13.56 -0.60
C PRO A 26 -7.23 -13.77 -1.19
N ASN A 27 -7.07 -14.76 -2.06
CA ASN A 27 -5.76 -15.08 -2.67
C ASN A 27 -5.24 -13.97 -3.59
N ASP A 28 -6.12 -13.10 -4.09
CA ASP A 28 -5.81 -11.92 -4.90
C ASP A 28 -5.53 -10.67 -4.05
N CYS A 29 -5.54 -10.80 -2.71
CA CYS A 29 -5.15 -9.72 -1.82
C CYS A 29 -3.66 -9.41 -1.98
N LEU A 30 -3.34 -8.12 -2.05
CA LEU A 30 -1.94 -7.68 -2.13
C LEU A 30 -1.17 -8.11 -0.86
N PRO A 31 0.06 -8.64 -1.01
CA PRO A 31 0.84 -9.13 0.12
C PRO A 31 0.95 -8.13 1.27
N VAL A 32 1.23 -6.85 0.96
CA VAL A 32 1.34 -5.78 1.95
C VAL A 32 0.06 -5.56 2.78
N LEU A 33 -1.12 -5.72 2.16
CA LEU A 33 -2.41 -5.61 2.86
C LEU A 33 -2.71 -6.88 3.67
N SER A 34 -2.35 -8.05 3.14
CA SER A 34 -2.52 -9.33 3.85
C SER A 34 -1.70 -9.38 5.14
N GLU A 35 -0.49 -8.81 5.13
CA GLU A 35 0.39 -8.71 6.30
C GLU A 35 -0.23 -7.80 7.37
N ILE A 36 -0.72 -6.62 6.98
CA ILE A 36 -1.39 -5.68 7.90
C ILE A 36 -2.58 -6.37 8.58
N MET A 37 -3.45 -7.02 7.81
CA MET A 37 -4.60 -7.73 8.38
C MET A 37 -4.15 -8.79 9.38
N THR A 38 -3.19 -9.64 8.96
CA THR A 38 -2.64 -10.73 9.80
C THR A 38 -2.10 -10.23 11.13
N ARG A 39 -1.29 -9.16 11.13
CA ARG A 39 -0.72 -8.61 12.36
C ARG A 39 -1.77 -7.94 13.24
N CYS A 40 -2.72 -7.21 12.67
CA CYS A 40 -3.76 -6.50 13.43
C CYS A 40 -4.71 -7.43 14.19
N TRP A 41 -5.02 -8.61 13.65
CA TRP A 41 -5.97 -9.55 14.26
C TRP A 41 -5.34 -10.82 14.83
N ASP A 42 -4.04 -10.76 15.17
CA ASP A 42 -3.31 -11.89 15.77
C ASP A 42 -4.06 -12.48 16.98
N GLY A 43 -3.98 -13.80 17.13
CA GLY A 43 -4.58 -14.52 18.24
C GLY A 43 -4.02 -14.07 19.59
N ASN A 44 -2.73 -13.77 19.64
CA ASN A 44 -2.07 -13.19 20.81
C ASN A 44 -2.25 -11.66 20.79
N PRO A 45 -2.93 -11.04 21.78
CA PRO A 45 -3.09 -9.59 21.83
C PRO A 45 -1.76 -8.84 22.03
N ASP A 46 -0.76 -9.44 22.66
CA ASP A 46 0.49 -8.77 23.03
C ASP A 46 1.42 -8.51 21.83
N VAL A 47 1.22 -9.24 20.72
CA VAL A 47 2.02 -9.07 19.49
C VAL A 47 1.35 -8.15 18.47
N ARG A 48 0.13 -7.69 18.75
CA ARG A 48 -0.58 -6.79 17.84
C ARG A 48 0.14 -5.45 17.78
N PRO A 49 0.29 -4.86 16.58
CA PRO A 49 0.98 -3.60 16.43
C PRO A 49 0.21 -2.48 17.15
N PRO A 50 0.90 -1.53 17.81
CA PRO A 50 0.26 -0.32 18.29
C PRO A 50 -0.29 0.46 17.10
N PHE A 51 -1.32 1.28 17.33
CA PHE A 51 -1.98 2.03 16.26
C PHE A 51 -1.02 2.93 15.48
N THR A 52 0.01 3.47 16.13
CA THR A 52 1.07 4.26 15.49
C THR A 52 1.89 3.46 14.47
N GLU A 53 2.09 2.17 14.69
CA GLU A 53 2.72 1.27 13.73
C GLU A 53 1.75 0.92 12.59
N VAL A 54 0.47 0.69 12.89
CA VAL A 54 -0.58 0.43 11.88
C VAL A 54 -0.65 1.56 10.85
N ILE A 55 -0.60 2.82 11.30
CA ILE A 55 -0.56 3.98 10.39
C ILE A 55 0.65 3.91 9.45
N LYS A 56 1.85 3.66 9.99
CA LYS A 56 3.07 3.55 9.17
C LYS A 56 2.98 2.40 8.15
N MET A 57 2.42 1.26 8.55
CA MET A 57 2.21 0.13 7.64
C MET A 57 1.24 0.50 6.52
N LEU A 58 0.15 1.22 6.83
CA LEU A 58 -0.83 1.69 5.85
C LEU A 58 -0.24 2.72 4.88
N GLU A 59 0.54 3.69 5.37
CA GLU A 59 1.26 4.67 4.54
C GLU A 59 2.25 3.98 3.58
N ASN A 60 2.97 2.97 4.07
CA ASN A 60 3.86 2.16 3.23
C ASN A 60 3.09 1.37 2.17
N ALA A 61 1.95 0.77 2.54
CA ALA A 61 1.09 0.04 1.60
C ALA A 61 0.55 0.97 0.50
N GLU A 62 0.12 2.18 0.86
CA GLU A 62 -0.32 3.19 -0.10
C GLU A 62 0.78 3.50 -1.12
N MET A 63 2.01 3.73 -0.65
CA MET A 63 3.17 3.99 -1.51
C MET A 63 3.50 2.81 -2.43
N GLU A 64 3.46 1.58 -1.93
CA GLU A 64 3.73 0.38 -2.72
C GLU A 64 2.68 0.18 -3.82
N ILE A 65 1.40 0.36 -3.49
CA ILE A 65 0.29 0.23 -4.43
C ILE A 65 0.37 1.28 -5.53
N ILE A 66 0.60 2.54 -5.18
CA ILE A 66 0.68 3.64 -6.14
C ILE A 66 1.86 3.42 -7.11
N THR A 67 3.02 2.99 -6.60
CA THR A 67 4.20 2.80 -7.44
C THR A 67 4.09 1.59 -8.37
N THR A 68 3.51 0.48 -7.91
CA THR A 68 3.27 -0.71 -8.75
C THR A 68 2.24 -0.46 -9.84
N VAL A 69 1.15 0.26 -9.54
CA VAL A 69 0.16 0.67 -10.55
C VAL A 69 0.80 1.59 -11.61
N ARG A 70 1.61 2.57 -11.20
CA ARG A 70 2.33 3.43 -12.14
C ARG A 70 3.28 2.63 -13.04
N LYS A 71 4.08 1.72 -12.48
CA LYS A 71 4.97 0.83 -13.26
C LYS A 71 4.19 -0.07 -14.24
N ALA A 72 3.04 -0.60 -13.84
CA ALA A 72 2.21 -1.43 -14.69
C ALA A 72 1.64 -0.66 -15.89
N ARG A 73 1.20 0.60 -15.69
CA ARG A 73 0.75 1.48 -16.78
C ARG A 73 1.84 1.71 -17.84
N PHE A 74 3.10 1.82 -17.44
CA PHE A 74 4.22 1.92 -18.38
C PHE A 74 4.49 0.60 -19.15
N ARG A 75 4.22 -0.57 -18.54
CA ARG A 75 4.40 -1.87 -19.21
C ARG A 75 3.31 -2.17 -20.24
N HIS A 76 2.08 -1.71 -20.02
CA HIS A 76 0.95 -1.96 -20.92
C HIS A 76 0.84 -1.00 -22.10
N ASN A 77 1.73 0.00 -22.19
CA ASN A 77 1.94 0.77 -23.40
C ASN A 77 3.40 0.56 -23.86
N PRO A 78 3.73 -0.59 -24.49
CA PRO A 78 4.97 -0.66 -25.24
C PRO A 78 4.89 0.45 -26.28
N ALA A 79 5.80 1.42 -26.20
CA ALA A 79 5.91 2.48 -27.18
C ALA A 79 5.79 1.87 -28.59
N PRO A 80 4.95 2.39 -29.49
CA PRO A 80 5.07 2.00 -30.88
C PRO A 80 6.49 2.39 -31.29
N THR A 81 7.28 1.38 -31.63
CA THR A 81 8.57 1.52 -32.28
C THR A 81 8.41 2.47 -33.46
N GLY A 82 8.99 3.66 -33.36
CA GLY A 82 9.06 4.61 -34.46
C GLY A 82 8.66 6.04 -34.06
N LEU A 83 9.67 6.90 -33.95
CA LEU A 83 9.59 8.35 -34.12
C LEU A 83 8.53 9.10 -33.30
N ILE A 84 8.92 9.62 -32.13
CA ILE A 84 8.53 10.98 -31.73
C ILE A 84 9.66 11.70 -31.01
N HIS A 85 9.86 12.92 -31.49
CA HIS A 85 10.84 13.93 -31.09
C HIS A 85 10.24 14.79 -29.96
N PHE A 86 11.08 15.09 -28.96
CA PHE A 86 10.97 16.17 -27.95
C PHE A 86 9.98 16.08 -26.77
N SER A 87 10.60 16.19 -25.58
CA SER A 87 10.12 16.74 -24.31
C SER A 87 8.87 16.14 -23.64
N ALA A 88 9.11 15.24 -22.68
CA ALA A 88 8.28 15.13 -21.49
C ALA A 88 9.11 14.58 -20.30
N LEU A 89 10.18 15.30 -19.94
CA LEU A 89 10.69 15.29 -18.57
C LEU A 89 9.61 15.93 -17.68
N VAL A 90 8.64 15.14 -17.22
CA VAL A 90 7.82 15.50 -16.06
C VAL A 90 8.17 14.56 -14.91
N TYR A 91 9.48 14.42 -14.68
CA TYR A 91 10.00 14.19 -13.34
C TYR A 91 9.95 15.52 -12.61
N HIS A 92 8.76 15.92 -12.13
CA HIS A 92 8.69 16.89 -11.04
C HIS A 92 8.98 16.16 -9.73
N LEU A 93 10.27 16.05 -9.44
CA LEU A 93 10.79 15.75 -8.12
C LEU A 93 10.61 17.00 -7.23
N PRO A 94 10.13 16.91 -5.99
CA PRO A 94 10.08 18.05 -5.09
C PRO A 94 11.40 18.11 -4.33
N THR A 95 12.31 19.01 -4.70
CA THR A 95 13.44 19.35 -3.83
C THR A 95 13.59 20.87 -3.77
N ARG A 96 13.23 21.40 -2.60
CA ARG A 96 13.45 22.78 -2.15
C ARG A 96 14.86 23.24 -2.52
N GLY A 97 14.92 24.43 -3.10
CA GLY A 97 16.14 25.10 -3.50
C GLY A 97 17.09 25.30 -2.33
N PHE A 98 18.30 24.81 -2.52
CA PHE A 98 19.49 25.24 -1.83
C PHE A 98 20.62 25.09 -2.83
N GLN A 99 21.16 26.19 -3.37
CA GLN A 99 22.56 26.29 -3.78
C GLN A 99 22.91 27.70 -4.31
N PRO A 100 24.21 28.05 -4.38
CA PRO A 100 24.75 29.26 -3.78
C PRO A 100 25.40 30.21 -4.81
N SER A 101 25.98 31.26 -4.24
CA SER A 101 26.88 32.29 -4.75
C SER A 101 27.79 31.97 -5.96
N CYS A 102 28.12 33.09 -6.64
CA CYS A 102 29.26 33.37 -7.51
C CYS A 102 29.21 32.83 -8.96
N GLN A 103 29.64 33.54 -10.01
CA GLN A 103 30.03 34.93 -10.26
C GLN A 103 30.40 35.04 -11.76
N LYS A 104 30.33 36.25 -12.35
CA LYS A 104 31.01 36.74 -13.58
C LYS A 104 30.46 36.16 -14.91
N VAL A 105 30.45 36.85 -16.05
CA VAL A 105 31.13 38.06 -16.53
C VAL A 105 30.23 38.69 -17.61
N GLY A 106 30.30 40.02 -17.78
CA GLY A 106 29.67 40.75 -18.89
C GLY A 106 29.70 42.23 -18.61
#